data_AF-J1JNI1-F1
#
_entry.id   AF-J1JNI1-F1
#
_cell.length_a   1.000
_cell.length_b   1.000
_cell.length_c   1.000
_cell.angle_alpha   90.00
_cell.angle_beta   90.00
_cell.angle_gamma   90.00
#
_symmetry.space_group_name_H-M   'P 1'
#
loop_
_entity.id
_entity.type
_entity.pdbx_description
1 polymer ?
#
loop_
_entity_poly.entity_id
_entity_poly.type
_entity_poly.pdbx_seq_one_letter_code
_entity_poly.pdbx_strand_id
1 'polypeptide(L)' 'MKTKRTKNLSSHTAEELKKRREAVDAAINSHEIEGLTLHPKTLEILERYAKGNISLEEFNTLMDNTLL' A
#
# COMPACT_ATOMS: atom_id res chain seq x y z
N MET A 1 -4.10 0.66 34.11
CA MET A 1 -3.39 1.15 32.90
C MET A 1 -3.69 0.20 31.76
N LYS A 2 -4.39 0.66 30.72
CA LYS A 2 -4.70 -0.17 29.54
C LYS A 2 -3.44 -0.23 28.68
N THR A 3 -2.85 -1.41 28.60
CA THR A 3 -1.72 -1.75 27.74
C THR A 3 -2.08 -1.38 26.31
N LYS A 4 -1.46 -0.32 25.77
CA LYS A 4 -1.50 -0.01 24.34
C LYS A 4 -0.94 -1.23 23.62
N ARG A 5 -1.82 -2.04 23.02
CA ARG A 5 -1.42 -2.97 21.95
C ARG A 5 -0.91 -2.10 20.81
N THR A 6 0.38 -1.81 20.81
CA THR A 6 1.14 -1.66 19.57
C THR A 6 1.06 -3.02 18.88
N LYS A 7 -0.06 -3.24 18.18
CA LYS A 7 -0.28 -4.37 17.29
C LYS A 7 0.86 -4.27 16.27
N ASN A 8 1.82 -5.17 16.40
CA ASN A 8 3.05 -5.32 15.63
C ASN A 8 3.08 -4.43 14.38
N LEU A 9 3.84 -3.33 14.43
CA LEU A 9 4.41 -2.78 13.19
C LEU A 9 5.13 -3.96 12.56
N SER A 10 4.62 -4.39 11.41
CA SER A 10 5.07 -5.55 10.68
C SER A 10 6.59 -5.52 10.53
N SER A 11 7.24 -6.60 10.94
CA SER A 11 8.67 -6.82 10.76
C SER A 11 8.98 -7.12 9.29
N HIS A 12 8.63 -6.20 8.38
CA HIS A 12 8.98 -6.32 6.98
C HIS A 12 10.48 -6.14 6.84
N THR A 13 11.12 -7.02 6.06
CA THR A 13 12.52 -6.85 5.73
C THR A 13 12.67 -5.70 4.74
N ALA A 14 13.85 -5.09 4.70
CA ALA A 14 14.15 -4.05 3.70
C ALA A 14 13.96 -4.56 2.26
N GLU A 15 14.25 -5.84 2.01
CA GLU A 15 14.05 -6.49 0.72
C GLU A 15 12.57 -6.62 0.37
N GLU A 16 11.71 -6.94 1.34
CA GLU A 16 10.26 -7.00 1.12
C GLU A 16 9.71 -5.62 0.78
N LEU A 17 10.08 -4.59 1.56
CA LEU A 17 9.65 -3.21 1.30
C LEU A 17 10.14 -2.70 -0.06
N LYS A 18 11.36 -3.08 -0.47
CA LYS A 18 11.88 -2.77 -1.82
C LYS A 18 11.00 -3.37 -2.91
N LYS A 19 10.66 -4.66 -2.81
CA LYS A 19 9.79 -5.34 -3.78
C LYS A 19 8.39 -4.72 -3.83
N ARG A 20 7.84 -4.32 -2.68
CA ARG A 20 6.55 -3.63 -2.64
C ARG A 20 6.60 -2.27 -3.33
N ARG A 21 7.66 -1.49 -3.09
CA ARG A 21 7.88 -0.22 -3.79
C ARG A 21 7.96 -0.42 -5.30
N GLU A 22 8.78 -1.36 -5.76
CA GLU A 22 8.91 -1.69 -7.19
C GLU A 22 7.56 -2.08 -7.81
N ALA A 23 6.74 -2.89 -7.12
CA ALA A 23 5.42 -3.28 -7.59
C ALA A 23 4.43 -2.10 -7.67
N VAL A 24 4.43 -1.22 -6.67
CA VAL A 24 3.57 -0.02 -6.64
C VAL A 24 3.97 0.96 -7.75
N ASP A 25 5.27 1.22 -7.91
CA ASP A 25 5.76 2.13 -8.95
C ASP A 25 5.44 1.59 -10.34
N ALA A 26 5.58 0.28 -10.57
CA ALA A 26 5.19 -0.37 -11.82
C ALA A 26 3.68 -0.25 -12.09
N ALA A 27 2.84 -0.40 -11.07
CA ALA A 27 1.39 -0.25 -11.21
C ALA A 27 1.00 1.18 -11.58
N ILE A 28 1.62 2.20 -10.96
CA ILE A 28 1.38 3.62 -11.28
C ILE A 28 1.82 3.91 -12.71
N ASN A 29 3.08 3.56 -13.05
CA ASN A 29 3.65 3.80 -14.38
C ASN A 29 2.83 3.12 -15.49
N SER A 30 2.29 1.92 -15.24
CA SER A 30 1.44 1.24 -16.23
C SER A 30 0.19 2.03 -16.59
N HIS A 31 -0.39 2.80 -15.66
CA HIS A 31 -1.55 3.65 -15.94
C HIS A 31 -1.11 4.95 -16.61
N GLU A 32 0.01 5.53 -16.19
CA GLU A 32 0.55 6.76 -16.78
C GLU A 32 0.95 6.58 -18.25
N ILE A 33 1.47 5.41 -18.63
CA ILE A 33 1.76 5.07 -20.05
C ILE A 33 0.50 5.14 -20.91
N GLU A 34 -0.67 4.82 -20.34
CA GLU A 34 -1.98 4.92 -20.99
C GLU A 34 -2.58 6.34 -20.89
N GLY A 35 -1.84 7.31 -20.34
CA GLY A 35 -2.32 8.67 -20.10
C GLY A 35 -3.34 8.77 -18.96
N LEU A 36 -3.39 7.78 -18.08
CA LEU A 36 -4.32 7.71 -16.96
C LEU A 36 -3.61 8.05 -15.64
N THR A 37 -4.24 8.91 -14.85
CA THR A 37 -3.82 9.17 -13.47
C THR A 37 -4.73 8.41 -12.51
N LEU A 38 -4.14 7.65 -11.60
CA LEU A 38 -4.90 6.96 -10.55
C LEU A 38 -5.55 7.96 -9.60
N HIS A 39 -6.72 7.58 -9.07
CA HIS A 39 -7.43 8.40 -8.09
C HIS A 39 -6.57 8.64 -6.84
N PRO A 40 -6.59 9.84 -6.20
CA PRO A 40 -5.75 10.13 -5.04
C PRO A 40 -5.87 9.13 -3.89
N LYS A 41 -7.08 8.60 -3.67
CA LYS A 41 -7.33 7.59 -2.63
C LYS A 41 -6.67 6.25 -2.93
N THR A 42 -6.60 5.87 -4.20
CA THR A 42 -5.85 4.70 -4.65
C THR A 42 -4.35 4.88 -4.40
N LEU A 43 -3.82 6.08 -4.72
CA LEU A 43 -2.41 6.41 -4.46
C LEU A 43 -2.07 6.35 -2.96
N GLU A 44 -2.97 6.82 -2.09
CA GLU A 44 -2.78 6.73 -0.63
C GLU A 44 -2.68 5.27 -0.15
N ILE A 45 -3.56 4.40 -0.63
CA ILE A 45 -3.57 2.97 -0.26
C ILE A 45 -2.31 2.26 -0.74
N LEU A 46 -1.90 2.50 -1.99
CA LEU A 46 -0.66 1.99 -2.56
C LEU A 46 0.56 2.42 -1.75
N GLU A 47 0.63 3.69 -1.35
CA GLU A 47 1.75 4.23 -0.57
C GLU A 47 1.83 3.62 0.83
N ARG A 48 0.68 3.40 1.48
CA ARG A 48 0.62 2.71 2.77
C ARG A 48 1.11 1.26 2.64
N TYR A 49 0.77 0.57 1.56
CA TYR A 49 1.26 -0.78 1.32
C TYR A 49 2.77 -0.83 1.04
N ALA A 50 3.28 0.09 0.20
CA ALA A 50 4.70 0.19 -0.12
C ALA A 50 5.57 0.48 1.10
N LYS A 51 5.09 1.32 2.03
CA LYS A 51 5.76 1.61 3.31
C LYS A 51 5.69 0.49 4.33
N GLY A 52 4.89 -0.56 4.06
CA GLY A 52 4.66 -1.62 5.02
C GLY A 52 3.73 -1.23 6.17
N ASN A 53 3.00 -0.12 6.05
CA ASN A 53 2.06 0.33 7.08
C ASN A 53 0.80 -0.55 7.16
N ILE A 54 0.54 -1.34 6.10
CA ILE A 54 -0.57 -2.29 6.00
C ILE A 54 -0.08 -3.62 5.39
N SER A 55 -0.76 -4.70 5.75
CA SER A 55 -0.55 -6.02 5.13
C SER A 55 -1.12 -6.07 3.71
N LEU A 56 -0.83 -7.15 2.96
CA LEU A 56 -1.46 -7.39 1.65
C LEU A 56 -2.98 -7.62 1.79
N GLU A 57 -3.42 -8.28 2.84
CA GLU A 57 -4.85 -8.50 3.13
C GLU A 57 -5.58 -7.19 3.42
N GLU A 58 -4.97 -6.32 4.22
CA GLU A 58 -5.50 -4.99 4.51
C GLU A 58 -5.51 -4.11 3.25
N PHE A 59 -4.47 -4.19 2.42
CA PHE A 59 -4.42 -3.53 1.12
C PHE A 59 -5.59 -3.97 0.23
N ASN A 60 -5.79 -5.27 0.05
CA ASN A 60 -6.89 -5.80 -0.78
C ASN A 60 -8.26 -5.35 -0.24
N THR A 61 -8.46 -5.46 1.08
CA THR A 61 -9.71 -5.04 1.73
C THR A 61 -9.97 -3.55 1.52
N LEU A 62 -8.95 -2.69 1.62
CA LEU A 62 -9.09 -1.26 1.38
C LEU A 62 -9.41 -0.96 -0.09
N MET A 63 -8.74 -1.63 -1.04
CA MET A 63 -9.01 -1.46 -2.46
C MET A 63 -10.45 -1.87 -2.83
N ASP A 64 -10.93 -3.02 -2.33
CA ASP A 64 -12.28 -3.53 -2.63
C ASP A 64 -13.40 -2.63 -2.07
N ASN A 65 -13.16 -1.98 -0.93
CA ASN A 65 -14.17 -1.16 -0.24
C ASN A 65 -14.01 0.35 -0.49
N THR A 66 -13.03 0.76 -1.31
CA THR A 66 -12.78 2.17 -1.55
C THR A 66 -13.81 2.74 -2.51
N LEU A 67 -14.60 3.69 -2.01
CA LEU A 67 -15.34 4.62 -2.86
C LEU A 67 -14.38 5.64 -3.46
N LEU A 68 -14.38 5.72 -4.80
CA LEU A 68 -13.60 6.63 -5.63
C LEU A 68 -14.40 7.88 -5.97
#